data_AF-A0A0D0BBT1-F1
#
_entry.id   AF-A0A0D0BBT1-F1
#
_cell.length_a   1.000
_cell.length_b   1.000
_cell.length_c   1.000
_cell.angle_alpha   90.00
_cell.angle_beta   90.00
_cell.angle_gamma   90.00
#
_symmetry.space_group_name_H-M   'P 1'
#
loop_
_entity.id
_entity.type
_entity.pdbx_description
1 polymer ?
#
loop_
_entity_poly.entity_id
_entity_poly.type
_entity_poly.pdbx_seq_one_letter_code
_entity_poly.pdbx_strand_id
1 'polypeptide(L)'
;MQAQSSRTAEYTTTDDPLPRPAEEEFGSVAWQTVKQFPHLFRVSTPINIERLRSFLDDHPNPLFVSSVLTALKEGFWPWANTRPSEEYPET
;
A
#
# COMPACT_ATOMS: atom_id res chain seq x y z
N MET A 1 19.45 29.57 1.54
CA MET A 1 19.60 28.35 2.36
C MET A 1 19.06 27.19 1.54
N GLN A 2 19.91 26.29 1.04
CA GLN A 2 19.41 25.04 0.48
C GLN A 2 19.09 24.12 1.66
N ALA A 3 17.82 23.76 1.82
CA ALA A 3 17.45 22.72 2.76
C ALA A 3 18.10 21.42 2.27
N GLN A 4 18.91 20.80 3.12
CA GLN A 4 19.48 19.50 2.81
C GLN A 4 18.32 18.51 2.70
N SER A 5 18.09 17.98 1.50
CA SER A 5 17.05 16.97 1.29
C SER A 5 17.40 15.71 2.06
N SER A 6 16.39 15.10 2.68
CA SER A 6 16.58 13.79 3.30
C SER A 6 16.83 12.77 2.20
N ARG A 7 17.82 11.89 2.35
CA ARG A 7 18.01 10.76 1.42
C ARG A 7 16.74 9.93 1.26
N THR A 8 15.95 9.77 2.33
CA THR A 8 14.67 9.06 2.27
C THR A 8 13.62 9.78 1.42
N ALA A 9 13.66 11.12 1.37
CA ALA A 9 12.80 11.89 0.47
C ALA A 9 13.28 11.77 -0.98
N GLU A 10 14.60 11.74 -1.21
CA GLU A 10 15.17 11.55 -2.54
C GLU A 10 14.77 10.21 -3.18
N TYR A 11 14.76 9.11 -2.42
CA TYR A 11 14.33 7.80 -2.91
C TYR A 11 12.91 7.80 -3.50
N THR A 12 12.00 8.60 -2.93
CA THR A 12 10.63 8.69 -3.44
C THR A 12 10.55 9.17 -4.89
N THR A 13 11.58 9.86 -5.40
CA THR A 13 11.65 10.36 -6.78
C THR A 13 12.02 9.30 -7.81
N THR A 14 12.53 8.14 -7.39
CA THR A 14 13.04 7.09 -8.29
C THR A 14 12.52 5.69 -7.97
N ASP A 15 12.01 5.45 -6.76
CA ASP A 15 11.54 4.14 -6.36
C ASP A 15 10.32 3.67 -7.16
N ASP A 16 10.26 2.37 -7.37
CA ASP A 16 9.12 1.72 -8.02
C ASP A 16 7.85 1.83 -7.16
N PRO A 17 6.65 1.82 -7.78
CA PRO A 17 5.39 1.77 -7.06
C PRO A 17 5.34 0.64 -6.02
N LEU A 18 4.67 0.91 -4.89
CA LEU A 18 4.41 -0.10 -3.87
C LEU A 18 3.67 -1.29 -4.48
N PRO A 19 3.96 -2.52 -4.04
CA PRO A 19 3.35 -3.72 -4.58
C PRO A 19 1.86 -3.74 -4.27
N ARG A 20 1.14 -4.47 -5.11
CA ARG A 20 -0.27 -4.79 -4.91
C ARG A 20 -0.38 -6.30 -4.64
N PRO A 21 -1.45 -6.74 -3.96
CA PRO A 21 -1.77 -8.15 -3.89
C PRO A 21 -1.82 -8.73 -5.31
N ALA A 22 -1.26 -9.92 -5.50
CA ALA A 22 -1.38 -10.63 -6.76
C ALA A 22 -2.85 -11.01 -7.03
N GLU A 23 -3.21 -11.26 -8.29
CA GLU A 23 -4.62 -11.49 -8.67
C GLU A 23 -5.23 -12.69 -7.93
N GLU A 24 -4.42 -13.69 -7.62
CA GLU A 24 -4.84 -14.92 -6.94
C GLU A 24 -5.30 -14.66 -5.50
N GLU A 25 -4.82 -13.59 -4.87
CA GLU A 25 -5.22 -13.20 -3.50
C GLU A 25 -6.70 -12.84 -3.41
N PHE A 26 -7.27 -12.29 -4.49
CA PHE A 26 -8.67 -11.90 -4.57
C PHE A 26 -9.62 -13.09 -4.77
N GLY A 27 -9.10 -14.32 -4.83
CA GLY A 27 -9.88 -15.57 -4.79
C GLY A 27 -9.90 -16.25 -3.41
N SER A 28 -9.06 -15.79 -2.48
CA SER A 28 -8.84 -16.48 -1.20
C SER A 28 -10.01 -16.38 -0.22
N VAL A 29 -10.08 -17.31 0.74
CA VAL A 29 -11.02 -17.26 1.88
C VAL A 29 -10.81 -15.97 2.70
N ALA A 30 -9.56 -15.53 2.85
CA ALA A 30 -9.23 -14.27 3.51
C ALA A 30 -9.91 -13.08 2.81
N TRP A 31 -9.83 -13.01 1.48
CA TRP A 31 -10.48 -11.94 0.73
C TRP A 31 -12.01 -11.97 0.84
N GLN A 32 -12.63 -13.15 0.79
CA GLN A 32 -14.08 -13.28 1.02
C GLN A 32 -14.46 -12.76 2.40
N THR A 33 -13.66 -13.06 3.42
CA THR A 33 -13.86 -12.60 4.79
C THR A 33 -13.76 -11.07 4.90
N VAL A 34 -12.74 -10.47 4.26
CA VAL A 34 -12.59 -9.01 4.20
C VAL A 34 -13.79 -8.34 3.51
N LYS A 35 -14.26 -8.92 2.41
CA LYS A 35 -15.46 -8.42 1.69
C LYS A 35 -16.73 -8.54 2.52
N GLN A 36 -16.91 -9.63 3.25
CA GLN A 36 -18.11 -9.88 4.05
C GLN A 36 -18.15 -9.03 5.33
N PHE A 37 -16.98 -8.75 5.93
CA PHE A 37 -16.87 -8.03 7.20
C PHE A 37 -15.95 -6.80 7.10
N PRO A 38 -16.20 -5.84 6.19
CA PRO A 38 -15.29 -4.72 5.93
C PRO A 38 -15.07 -3.81 7.16
N HIS A 39 -16.01 -3.80 8.10
CA HIS A 39 -15.91 -3.03 9.35
C HIS A 39 -14.84 -3.59 10.30
N LEU A 40 -14.48 -4.87 10.23
CA LEU A 40 -13.42 -5.49 11.03
C LEU A 40 -12.03 -5.16 10.48
N PHE A 41 -11.93 -4.92 9.17
CA PHE A 41 -10.67 -4.69 8.45
C PHE A 41 -10.54 -3.24 7.97
N ARG A 42 -11.20 -2.31 8.67
CA ARG A 42 -11.18 -0.90 8.29
C ARG A 42 -9.77 -0.34 8.42
N VAL A 43 -9.18 0.06 7.28
CA VAL A 43 -7.94 0.84 7.29
C VAL A 43 -8.24 2.24 7.78
N SER A 44 -7.57 2.63 8.86
CA SER A 44 -7.64 3.98 9.41
C SER A 44 -6.26 4.61 9.36
N THR A 45 -6.20 5.85 8.87
CA THR A 45 -4.98 6.64 8.83
C THR A 45 -5.29 8.03 9.39
N PRO A 46 -4.40 8.61 10.24
CA PRO A 46 -4.54 9.99 10.68
C PRO A 46 -4.17 11.00 9.58
N ILE A 47 -3.66 10.53 8.45
CA ILE A 47 -3.21 11.37 7.34
C ILE A 47 -4.42 11.78 6.49
N ASN A 48 -4.56 13.08 6.23
CA ASN A 48 -5.53 13.56 5.25
C ASN A 48 -4.99 13.27 3.83
N ILE A 49 -5.46 12.16 3.25
CA ILE A 49 -4.99 11.65 1.95
C ILE A 49 -5.23 12.66 0.82
N GLU A 50 -6.38 13.33 0.78
CA GLU A 50 -6.69 14.30 -0.28
C GLU A 50 -5.81 15.55 -0.19
N ARG A 51 -5.53 16.01 1.04
CA ARG A 51 -4.58 17.11 1.23
C ARG A 51 -3.15 16.69 0.88
N LEU A 52 -2.74 15.49 1.26
CA LEU A 52 -1.43 14.96 0.88
C LEU A 52 -1.29 14.86 -0.65
N ARG A 53 -2.33 14.36 -1.34
CA ARG A 53 -2.38 14.33 -2.81
C ARG A 53 -2.15 15.71 -3.40
N SER A 54 -2.84 16.74 -2.90
CA SER A 54 -2.67 18.12 -3.40
C SER A 54 -1.26 18.68 -3.20
N PHE A 55 -0.56 18.26 -2.13
CA PHE A 55 0.82 18.70 -1.89
C PHE A 55 1.85 17.97 -2.74
N LEU A 56 1.48 16.83 -3.34
CA LEU A 56 2.35 15.99 -4.15
C LEU A 56 1.97 16.00 -5.64
N ASP A 57 1.15 16.96 -6.08
CA ASP A 57 0.67 17.03 -7.46
C ASP A 57 1.82 17.20 -8.47
N ASP A 58 2.81 18.02 -8.12
CA ASP A 58 4.03 18.27 -8.91
C ASP A 58 5.19 17.31 -8.59
N HIS A 59 4.91 16.19 -7.89
CA HIS A 59 5.96 15.25 -7.52
C HIS A 59 6.54 14.53 -8.76
N PRO A 60 7.87 14.42 -8.91
CA PRO A 60 8.50 13.90 -10.13
C PRO A 60 8.20 12.42 -10.41
N ASN A 61 7.76 11.67 -9.39
CA ASN A 61 7.37 10.26 -9.50
C ASN A 61 5.88 10.07 -9.15
N PRO A 62 4.96 10.33 -10.11
CA PRO A 62 3.52 10.26 -9.85
C PRO A 62 3.02 8.82 -9.64
N LEU A 63 3.69 7.82 -10.23
CA LEU A 63 3.31 6.41 -10.06
C LEU A 63 3.57 5.92 -8.64
N PHE A 64 4.75 6.24 -8.09
CA PHE A 64 5.06 5.96 -6.69
C PHE A 64 4.08 6.66 -5.74
N VAL A 65 3.86 7.96 -5.92
CA VAL A 65 2.91 8.73 -5.09
C VAL A 65 1.51 8.12 -5.14
N SER A 66 1.01 7.77 -6.33
CA SER A 66 -0.29 7.13 -6.49
C SER A 66 -0.38 5.81 -5.71
N SER A 67 0.66 4.99 -5.75
CA SER A 67 0.71 3.72 -5.01
C SER A 67 0.70 3.92 -3.49
N VAL A 68 1.43 4.93 -2.98
CA VAL A 68 1.45 5.30 -1.54
C VAL A 68 0.07 5.79 -1.10
N LEU A 69 -0.55 6.71 -1.86
CA LEU A 69 -1.89 7.22 -1.56
C LEU A 69 -2.93 6.09 -1.55
N THR A 70 -2.79 5.12 -2.45
CA THR A 70 -3.64 3.93 -2.49
C THR A 70 -3.41 3.04 -1.26
N ALA A 71 -2.15 2.77 -0.89
CA ALA A 71 -1.82 1.96 0.29
C ALA A 71 -2.28 2.63 1.61
N LEU A 72 -2.23 3.96 1.71
CA LEU A 72 -2.77 4.70 2.85
C LEU A 72 -4.30 4.58 2.97
N LYS A 73 -5.00 4.40 1.84
CA LYS A 73 -6.46 4.26 1.78
C LYS A 73 -6.92 2.82 2.00
N GLU A 74 -6.21 1.87 1.41
CA GLU A 74 -6.64 0.47 1.29
C GLU A 74 -5.82 -0.51 2.14
N GLY A 75 -4.69 -0.06 2.69
CA GLY A 75 -3.73 -0.88 3.43
C GLY A 75 -2.49 -1.20 2.61
N PHE A 76 -1.38 -1.46 3.30
CA PHE A 76 -0.11 -1.84 2.68
C PHE A 76 -0.07 -3.34 2.44
N TRP A 77 0.35 -3.73 1.23
CA TRP A 77 0.70 -5.12 0.96
C TRP A 77 2.08 -5.43 1.56
N PRO A 78 2.23 -6.50 2.38
CA PRO A 78 3.46 -6.72 3.15
C PRO A 78 4.64 -7.29 2.34
N TRP A 79 4.61 -7.27 1.00
CA TRP A 79 5.56 -8.00 0.13
C TRP A 79 5.67 -9.49 0.49
N ALA A 80 4.63 -10.07 1.10
CA ALA A 80 4.66 -11.44 1.60
C ALA A 80 3.98 -12.41 0.63
N ASN A 81 4.46 -13.65 0.64
CA ASN A 81 3.67 -14.79 0.18
C ASN A 81 2.70 -15.17 1.30
N THR A 82 1.41 -15.00 1.05
CA THR A 82 0.31 -15.26 2.00
C THR A 82 -0.19 -16.70 1.92
N ARG A 83 0.37 -17.54 1.04
CA ARG A 83 -0.01 -18.95 0.93
C ARG A 83 0.64 -19.77 2.04
N PRO A 84 -0.09 -20.75 2.61
CA PRO A 84 0.51 -21.75 3.48
C PRO A 84 1.69 -22.44 2.76
N SER A 85 2.75 -22.76 3.49
CA SER A 85 3.75 -23.68 2.97
C SER A 85 3.12 -25.07 2.79
N GLU A 86 3.61 -25.86 1.84
CA GLU A 86 3.18 -27.26 1.66
C GLU A 86 3.34 -28.12 2.94
N GLU A 87 4.19 -27.66 3.87
CA GLU A 87 4.46 -28.29 5.16
C GLU A 87 3.36 -28.06 6.21
N TYR A 88 2.48 -27.07 6.02
CA TYR A 88 1.42 -26.77 6.97
C TYR A 88 0.07 -27.30 6.47
N PRO A 89 -0.64 -28.15 7.25
CA PRO A 89 -1.91 -28.69 6.82
C PRO A 89 -2.95 -27.58 6.65
N GLU A 90 -3.69 -27.62 5.54
CA GLU A 90 -4.88 -26.80 5.36
C GLU A 90 -5.98 -27.33 6.28
N THR A 91 -6.59 -26.43 7.07
CA THR A 91 -7.61 -26.76 8.09
C THR A 91 -9.00 -26.93 7.51
#